data_AF-A0A2W6NNQ5-F1
#
_entry.id   AF-A0A2W6NNQ5-F1
#
_cell.length_a   1.000
_cell.length_b   1.000
_cell.length_c   1.000
_cell.angle_alpha   90.00
_cell.angle_beta   90.00
_cell.angle_gamma   90.00
#
_symmetry.space_group_name_H-M   'P 1'
#
loop_
_entity.id
_entity.type
_entity.pdbx_description
1 polymer ?
#
loop_
_entity_poly.entity_id
_entity_poly.type
_entity_poly.pdbx_seq_one_letter_code
_entity_poly.pdbx_strand_id
1 'polypeptide(L)'
;MTIKLCELNEGATILNSNIDAILKTHERINEFYLCLDENMTDTYIHRKLYQIRKTNQSNSIEIAPTYQDFKENPVETLKEIFNEAITGYHIEQMEIYNVTFERIYDIWIKDKTIRFGRVLGMLADV
;
A
#
# COMPACT_ATOMS: atom_id res chain seq x y z
N MET A 1 -11.78 14.06 34.33
CA MET A 1 -11.67 13.44 33.00
C MET A 1 -10.44 14.03 32.35
N THR A 2 -9.32 13.36 32.55
CA THR A 2 -7.96 13.86 32.30
C THR A 2 -7.59 13.61 30.84
N ILE A 3 -6.88 14.56 30.22
CA ILE A 3 -6.47 14.63 28.80
C ILE A 3 -6.17 13.26 28.14
N LYS A 4 -5.52 12.33 28.87
CA LYS A 4 -5.26 10.95 28.44
C LYS A 4 -6.49 10.14 27.97
N LEU A 5 -7.66 10.38 28.56
CA LEU A 5 -8.90 9.67 28.18
C LEU A 5 -9.46 10.20 26.85
N CYS A 6 -9.26 11.49 26.57
CA CYS A 6 -9.62 12.10 25.28
C CYS A 6 -8.69 11.61 24.16
N GLU A 7 -7.39 11.52 24.42
CA GLU A 7 -6.39 11.00 23.46
C GLU A 7 -6.64 9.54 23.09
N LEU A 8 -6.98 8.69 24.08
CA LEU A 8 -7.36 7.28 23.84
C LEU A 8 -8.62 7.17 22.97
N ASN A 9 -9.62 8.01 23.23
CA ASN A 9 -10.86 8.04 22.45
C ASN A 9 -10.63 8.50 21.00
N GLU A 10 -9.72 9.45 20.78
CA GLU A 10 -9.37 9.93 19.44
C GLU A 10 -8.64 8.85 18.63
N GLY A 11 -7.66 8.17 19.23
CA GLY A 11 -6.95 7.05 18.59
C GLY A 11 -7.87 5.90 18.19
N ALA A 12 -8.78 5.49 19.10
CA ALA A 12 -9.77 4.45 18.82
C ALA A 12 -10.74 4.86 17.70
N THR A 13 -11.14 6.14 17.67
CA THR A 13 -12.03 6.67 16.63
C THR A 13 -11.36 6.67 15.25
N ILE A 14 -10.10 7.08 15.17
CA ILE A 14 -9.32 7.07 13.91
C ILE A 14 -9.14 5.64 13.41
N LEU A 15 -8.84 4.70 14.30
CA LEU A 15 -8.68 3.29 13.94
C LEU A 15 -9.99 2.71 13.40
N ASN A 16 -11.11 2.92 14.09
CA ASN A 16 -12.43 2.43 13.66
C ASN A 16 -12.83 3.03 12.30
N SER A 17 -12.62 4.33 12.10
CA SER A 17 -12.88 4.99 10.81
C SER A 17 -12.05 4.38 9.67
N ASN A 18 -10.76 4.08 9.92
CA ASN A 18 -9.92 3.41 8.94
C ASN A 18 -10.37 1.98 8.65
N ILE A 19 -10.80 1.24 9.69
CA ILE A 19 -11.33 -0.12 9.57
C ILE A 19 -12.58 -0.12 8.68
N ASP A 20 -13.54 0.75 8.97
CA ASP A 20 -14.79 0.85 8.21
C ASP A 20 -14.53 1.24 6.74
N ALA A 21 -13.64 2.20 6.51
CA ALA A 21 -13.27 2.64 5.17
C ALA A 21 -12.60 1.53 4.33
N ILE A 22 -11.84 0.63 4.96
CA ILE A 22 -11.02 -0.38 4.28
C ILE A 22 -11.77 -1.71 4.14
N LEU A 23 -12.45 -2.16 5.20
CA LEU A 23 -13.00 -3.52 5.28
C LEU A 23 -14.48 -3.59 4.84
N LYS A 24 -15.17 -2.43 4.72
CA LYS A 24 -16.50 -2.18 4.11
C LYS A 24 -17.68 -3.05 4.59
N THR A 25 -17.45 -4.16 5.28
CA THR A 25 -18.44 -5.15 5.71
C THR A 25 -18.10 -5.60 7.13
N HIS A 26 -19.12 -5.84 7.95
CA HIS A 26 -18.93 -6.28 9.34
C HIS A 26 -18.21 -7.64 9.43
N GLU A 27 -18.42 -8.53 8.47
CA GLU A 27 -17.73 -9.83 8.41
C GLU A 27 -16.21 -9.67 8.28
N ARG A 28 -15.75 -8.86 7.32
CA ARG A 28 -14.32 -8.58 7.13
C ARG A 28 -13.70 -7.84 8.32
N ILE A 29 -14.47 -7.00 9.00
CA ILE A 29 -14.03 -6.31 10.22
C ILE A 29 -13.80 -7.33 11.34
N ASN A 30 -14.74 -8.27 11.52
CA ASN A 30 -14.60 -9.34 12.52
C ASN A 30 -13.41 -10.25 12.21
N GLU A 31 -13.22 -10.64 10.94
CA GLU A 31 -12.06 -11.42 10.50
C GLU A 31 -10.73 -10.69 10.78
N PHE A 32 -10.71 -9.37 10.59
CA PHE A 32 -9.52 -8.56 10.89
C PHE A 32 -9.20 -8.57 12.38
N TYR A 33 -10.19 -8.37 13.25
CA TYR A 33 -9.99 -8.40 14.70
C TYR A 33 -9.54 -9.79 15.19
N LEU A 34 -10.02 -10.88 14.59
CA LEU A 34 -9.56 -12.24 14.90
C LEU A 34 -8.08 -12.47 14.54
N CYS A 35 -7.50 -11.65 13.65
CA CYS A 35 -6.10 -11.71 13.27
C CYS A 35 -5.17 -10.85 14.15
N LEU A 36 -5.72 -10.08 15.10
CA LEU A 36 -4.92 -9.22 15.99
C LEU A 36 -4.55 -10.00 17.26
N ASP A 37 -3.26 -10.00 17.61
CA ASP A 37 -2.77 -10.47 18.91
C ASP A 37 -2.96 -9.35 19.95
N GLU A 38 -3.24 -9.70 21.21
CA GLU A 38 -3.33 -8.76 22.33
C GLU A 38 -2.05 -7.92 22.49
N ASN A 39 -0.90 -8.42 22.04
CA ASN A 39 0.40 -7.74 22.12
C ASN A 39 0.80 -7.01 20.83
N MET A 40 -0.10 -6.93 19.85
CA MET A 40 0.20 -6.31 18.56
C MET A 40 0.32 -4.80 18.70
N THR A 41 1.42 -4.22 18.22
CA THR A 41 1.63 -2.77 18.28
C THR A 41 0.73 -2.04 17.27
N ASP A 42 0.34 -0.80 17.57
CA ASP A 42 -0.44 0.06 16.68
C ASP A 42 0.16 0.13 15.27
N THR A 43 1.48 0.22 15.17
CA THR A 43 2.21 0.21 13.89
C THR A 43 1.91 -1.04 13.07
N TYR A 44 1.81 -2.20 13.72
CA TYR A 44 1.53 -3.46 13.05
C TYR A 44 0.06 -3.56 12.61
N ILE A 45 -0.87 -3.05 13.42
CA ILE A 45 -2.30 -2.94 13.09
C ILE A 45 -2.48 -2.06 11.85
N HIS A 46 -1.89 -0.86 11.85
CA HIS A 46 -1.93 0.04 10.69
C HIS A 46 -1.27 -0.58 9.45
N ARG A 47 -0.20 -1.34 9.62
CA ARG A 47 0.45 -2.06 8.51
C ARG A 47 -0.46 -3.13 7.90
N LYS A 48 -1.18 -3.89 8.73
CA LYS A 48 -2.16 -4.88 8.26
C LYS A 48 -3.32 -4.22 7.51
N LEU A 49 -3.88 -3.14 8.05
CA LEU A 49 -4.94 -2.37 7.37
C LEU A 49 -4.45 -1.82 6.02
N TYR A 50 -3.24 -1.27 5.99
CA TYR A 50 -2.60 -0.79 4.75
C TYR A 50 -2.47 -1.92 3.72
N GLN A 51 -2.01 -3.11 4.13
CA GLN A 51 -1.88 -4.27 3.24
C GLN A 51 -3.24 -4.67 2.67
N ILE A 52 -4.28 -4.78 3.51
CA ILE A 52 -5.62 -5.17 3.04
C ILE A 52 -6.19 -4.13 2.07
N ARG A 53 -6.06 -2.84 2.39
CA ARG A 53 -6.49 -1.75 1.50
C ARG A 53 -5.80 -1.85 0.14
N LYS A 54 -4.49 -2.05 0.15
CA LYS A 54 -3.67 -2.14 -1.05
C LYS A 54 -4.02 -3.38 -1.89
N THR A 55 -4.20 -4.55 -1.27
CA THR A 55 -4.69 -5.74 -1.97
C THR A 55 -6.03 -5.50 -2.66
N ASN A 56 -7.00 -4.89 -1.97
CA ASN A 56 -8.31 -4.59 -2.56
C ASN A 56 -8.18 -3.64 -3.76
N GLN A 57 -7.34 -2.60 -3.66
CA GLN A 57 -7.12 -1.62 -4.74
C GLN A 57 -6.38 -2.23 -5.94
N SER A 58 -5.33 -3.02 -5.71
CA SER A 58 -4.60 -3.69 -6.78
C SER A 58 -5.38 -4.85 -7.43
N ASN A 59 -6.38 -5.41 -6.74
CA ASN A 59 -7.31 -6.38 -7.32
C ASN A 59 -8.46 -5.72 -8.10
N SER A 60 -8.75 -4.43 -7.86
CA SER A 60 -9.71 -3.67 -8.68
C SER A 60 -9.15 -3.18 -10.02
N ILE A 61 -7.85 -3.39 -10.27
CA ILE A 61 -7.24 -3.13 -11.58
C ILE A 61 -7.69 -4.25 -12.54
N GLU A 62 -8.73 -3.98 -13.32
CA GLU A 62 -9.32 -4.93 -14.27
C GLU A 62 -8.41 -5.20 -15.48
N ILE A 63 -7.68 -4.18 -15.93
CA ILE A 63 -6.74 -4.25 -17.04
C ILE A 63 -5.37 -3.84 -16.51
N ALA A 64 -4.42 -4.77 -16.54
CA ALA A 64 -3.07 -4.50 -16.07
C ALA A 64 -2.34 -3.55 -17.03
N PRO A 65 -1.67 -2.49 -16.54
CA PRO A 65 -0.94 -1.56 -17.40
C PRO A 65 0.19 -2.26 -18.16
N THR A 66 0.39 -1.84 -19.40
CA THR A 66 1.42 -2.35 -20.30
C THR A 66 2.67 -1.48 -20.26
N TYR A 67 3.76 -1.98 -20.87
CA TYR A 67 4.96 -1.18 -21.07
C TYR A 67 4.74 0.05 -21.96
N GLN A 68 3.78 -0.01 -22.88
CA GLN A 68 3.44 1.14 -23.71
C GLN A 68 2.79 2.25 -22.88
N ASP A 69 1.90 1.90 -21.95
CA ASP A 69 1.29 2.85 -21.01
C ASP A 69 2.36 3.54 -20.15
N PHE A 70 3.36 2.76 -19.68
CA PHE A 70 4.50 3.30 -18.94
C PHE A 70 5.33 4.31 -19.77
N LYS A 71 5.56 4.03 -21.06
CA LYS A 71 6.29 4.96 -21.93
C LYS A 71 5.56 6.28 -22.15
N GLU A 72 4.24 6.23 -22.25
CA GLU A 72 3.41 7.41 -22.48
C GLU A 72 3.23 8.23 -21.20
N ASN A 73 3.02 7.57 -20.06
CA ASN A 73 2.84 8.23 -18.78
C ASN A 73 3.40 7.40 -17.61
N PRO A 74 4.72 7.51 -17.33
CA PRO A 74 5.38 6.65 -16.34
C PRO A 74 4.91 6.91 -14.91
N VAL A 75 4.61 8.17 -14.60
CA VAL A 75 4.12 8.55 -13.26
C VAL A 75 2.74 7.98 -13.01
N GLU A 76 1.77 8.20 -13.91
CA GLU A 76 0.42 7.68 -13.72
C GLU A 76 0.39 6.16 -13.74
N THR A 77 1.14 5.52 -14.64
CA THR A 77 1.25 4.05 -14.69
C THR A 77 1.71 3.47 -13.35
N LEU A 78 2.75 4.05 -12.75
CA LEU A 78 3.22 3.58 -11.44
C LEU A 78 2.26 3.95 -10.31
N LYS A 79 1.57 5.10 -10.37
CA LYS A 79 0.52 5.43 -9.39
C LYS A 79 -0.59 4.39 -9.41
N GLU A 80 -1.04 3.97 -10.60
CA GLU A 80 -2.11 2.97 -10.73
C GLU A 80 -1.67 1.62 -10.16
N ILE A 81 -0.49 1.13 -10.56
CA ILE A 81 0.03 -0.17 -10.13
C ILE A 81 0.24 -0.22 -8.61
N PHE A 82 0.92 0.80 -8.06
CA PHE A 82 1.32 0.79 -6.66
C PHE A 82 0.29 1.41 -5.72
N ASN A 83 -0.69 2.14 -6.26
CA ASN A 83 -1.62 3.00 -5.53
C ASN A 83 -0.92 3.85 -4.45
N GLU A 84 0.17 4.48 -4.86
CA GLU A 84 1.05 5.31 -4.03
C GLU A 84 1.22 6.69 -4.68
N ALA A 85 1.65 7.67 -3.87
CA ALA A 85 1.98 9.00 -4.36
C ALA A 85 3.32 8.96 -5.13
N ILE A 86 3.26 8.59 -6.41
CA ILE A 86 4.41 8.59 -7.33
C ILE A 86 4.57 9.97 -7.96
N THR A 87 5.82 10.38 -8.17
CA THR A 87 6.21 11.69 -8.71
C THR A 87 7.34 11.52 -9.73
N GLY A 88 7.67 12.57 -10.49
CA GLY A 88 8.79 12.54 -11.44
C GLY A 88 10.13 12.12 -10.80
N TYR A 89 10.37 12.53 -9.55
CA TYR A 89 11.55 12.12 -8.78
C TYR A 89 11.70 10.60 -8.68
N HIS A 90 10.60 9.86 -8.57
CA HIS A 90 10.65 8.40 -8.50
C HIS A 90 11.09 7.76 -9.84
N ILE A 91 10.76 8.41 -10.97
CA ILE A 91 11.21 7.99 -12.31
C ILE A 91 12.70 8.26 -12.45
N GLU A 92 13.17 9.43 -12.01
CA GLU A 92 14.60 9.75 -11.97
C GLU A 92 15.38 8.73 -11.13
N GLN A 93 14.85 8.30 -9.98
CA GLN A 93 15.47 7.23 -9.17
C GLN A 93 15.54 5.90 -9.90
N MET A 94 14.52 5.53 -10.69
CA MET A 94 14.58 4.32 -11.52
C MET A 94 15.72 4.38 -12.53
N GLU A 95 15.91 5.53 -13.18
CA GLU A 95 17.00 5.73 -14.14
C GLU A 95 18.37 5.66 -13.47
N ILE A 96 18.54 6.35 -12.33
CA ILE A 96 19.80 6.34 -11.54
C ILE A 96 20.15 4.92 -11.09
N TYR A 97 19.15 4.14 -10.67
CA TYR A 97 19.33 2.78 -10.19
C TYR A 97 19.28 1.71 -11.30
N ASN A 98 19.21 2.12 -12.57
CA ASN A 98 19.12 1.21 -13.71
C ASN A 98 17.96 0.18 -13.59
N VAL A 99 16.85 0.62 -13.00
CA VAL A 99 15.66 -0.21 -12.77
C VAL A 99 14.67 -0.02 -13.92
N THR A 100 14.41 -1.09 -14.65
CA THR A 100 13.42 -1.12 -15.74
C THR A 100 12.00 -1.39 -15.23
N PHE A 101 10.99 -0.85 -15.92
CA PHE A 101 9.58 -1.10 -15.61
C PHE A 101 9.22 -2.59 -15.58
N GLU A 102 9.73 -3.39 -16.52
CA GLU A 102 9.44 -4.82 -16.62
C GLU A 102 9.86 -5.57 -15.35
N ARG A 103 11.06 -5.28 -14.82
CA ARG A 103 11.54 -5.86 -13.55
C ARG A 103 10.67 -5.45 -12.36
N ILE A 104 10.19 -4.20 -12.33
CA ILE A 104 9.27 -3.71 -11.30
C ILE A 104 7.94 -4.47 -11.39
N TYR A 105 7.41 -4.58 -12.60
CA TYR A 105 6.15 -5.23 -12.88
C TYR A 105 6.17 -6.71 -12.48
N ASP A 106 7.23 -7.45 -12.83
CA ASP A 106 7.41 -8.86 -12.46
C ASP A 106 7.39 -9.13 -10.95
N ILE A 107 7.87 -8.17 -10.15
CA ILE A 107 7.80 -8.26 -8.69
C ILE A 107 6.38 -7.94 -8.21
N TRP A 108 5.78 -6.88 -8.76
CA TRP A 108 4.43 -6.46 -8.36
C TRP A 108 3.37 -7.52 -8.65
N ILE A 109 3.43 -8.24 -9.78
CA ILE A 109 2.45 -9.30 -10.06
C ILE A 109 2.50 -10.44 -9.03
N LYS A 110 3.68 -10.68 -8.42
CA LYS A 110 3.90 -11.72 -7.41
C LYS A 110 3.48 -11.26 -6.01
N ASP A 111 3.62 -9.97 -5.72
CA ASP A 111 3.18 -9.34 -4.48
C ASP A 111 2.54 -7.97 -4.78
N LYS A 112 1.24 -7.97 -5.05
CA LYS A 112 0.49 -6.73 -5.32
C LYS A 112 0.48 -5.73 -4.15
N THR A 113 0.89 -6.15 -2.96
CA THR A 113 0.95 -5.29 -1.77
C THR A 113 2.30 -4.60 -1.60
N ILE A 114 3.32 -5.00 -2.37
CA ILE A 114 4.67 -4.50 -2.22
C ILE A 114 4.73 -2.99 -2.47
N ARG A 115 5.46 -2.27 -1.61
CA ARG A 115 5.65 -0.82 -1.74
C ARG A 115 6.62 -0.48 -2.86
N PHE A 116 6.33 0.55 -3.64
CA PHE A 116 7.19 0.97 -4.75
C PHE A 116 8.65 1.19 -4.31
N GLY A 117 8.87 1.95 -3.25
CA GLY A 117 10.21 2.19 -2.72
C GLY A 117 10.95 0.92 -2.26
N ARG A 118 10.22 -0.13 -1.84
CA ARG A 118 10.83 -1.43 -1.53
C ARG A 118 11.23 -2.18 -2.80
N VAL A 119 10.42 -2.13 -3.85
CA VAL A 119 10.77 -2.69 -5.16
C VAL A 119 12.01 -2.01 -5.72
N LEU A 120 12.05 -0.68 -5.67
CA LEU A 120 13.24 0.09 -6.06
C LEU A 120 14.47 -0.36 -5.28
N GLY A 121 14.41 -0.41 -3.94
CA GLY A 121 15.55 -0.82 -3.13
C GLY A 121 15.98 -2.28 -3.32
N MET A 122 15.09 -3.16 -3.79
CA MET A 122 15.42 -4.55 -4.13
C MET A 122 16.06 -4.69 -5.52
N LEU A 123 15.71 -3.81 -6.45
CA LEU A 123 16.14 -3.86 -7.85
C LEU A 123 17.31 -2.93 -8.16
N ALA A 124 17.51 -1.89 -7.35
CA ALA A 124 18.68 -1.05 -7.41
C ALA A 124 19.90 -1.95 -7.31
N ASP A 125 20.72 -1.94 -8.37
CA ASP A 125 21.95 -2.73 -8.42
C ASP A 125 22.76 -2.47 -7.14
N VAL A 126 23.22 -3.56 -6.51
CA VAL A 126 24.32 -3.53 -5.54
C VAL A 126 25.58 -3.06 -6.26
#